data_AF-A0A6G1S5R9-F1
#
_entry.id   AF-A0A6G1S5R9-F1
#
_cell.length_a   1.000
_cell.length_b   1.000
_cell.length_c   1.000
_cell.angle_alpha   90.00
_cell.angle_beta   90.00
_cell.angle_gamma   90.00
#
_symmetry.space_group_name_H-M   'P 1'
#
loop_
_entity.id
_entity.type
_entity.pdbx_description
1 polymer ?
#
loop_
_entity_poly.entity_id
_entity_poly.type
_entity_poly.pdbx_seq_one_letter_code
_entity_poly.pdbx_strand_id
1 'polypeptide(L)'
;LRHILTQNIFHAMKNYDSDPATRHAIDRLQYGLRCCGYDSPTNWKEIPGHETYVPMSCCFDFPEVNNGSYAQMCPVELVESVHLEGCVNQFSLFILRGSAFIASTA
;
A
#
# COMPACT_ATOMS: atom_id res chain seq x y z
N LEU A 1 -7.51 17.54 2.34
CA LEU A 1 -7.52 16.20 1.70
C LEU A 1 -6.40 15.30 2.22
N ARG A 2 -5.12 15.67 2.06
CA ARG A 2 -3.95 14.88 2.52
C ARG A 2 -4.08 14.34 3.96
N HIS A 3 -4.42 15.22 4.91
CA HIS A 3 -4.59 14.84 6.32
C HIS A 3 -5.67 13.76 6.52
N ILE A 4 -6.81 13.89 5.85
CA ILE A 4 -7.91 12.92 5.94
C ILE A 4 -7.47 11.57 5.39
N LEU A 5 -6.82 11.56 4.22
CA LEU A 5 -6.28 10.33 3.63
C LEU A 5 -5.25 9.66 4.54
N THR A 6 -4.35 10.45 5.13
CA THR A 6 -3.33 9.96 6.07
C THR A 6 -3.97 9.26 7.25
N GLN A 7 -4.94 9.92 7.92
CA GLN A 7 -5.62 9.35 9.08
C GLN A 7 -6.41 8.09 8.74
N ASN A 8 -7.13 8.09 7.62
CA ASN A 8 -7.95 6.94 7.22
C ASN A 8 -7.07 5.72 6.86
N ILE A 9 -6.01 5.92 6.08
CA ILE A 9 -5.09 4.82 5.70
C ILE A 9 -4.37 4.30 6.95
N PHE A 10 -3.87 5.18 7.82
CA PHE A 10 -3.25 4.79 9.08
C PHE A 10 -4.20 3.97 9.98
N HIS A 11 -5.45 4.42 10.14
CA HIS A 11 -6.44 3.68 10.94
C HIS A 11 -6.75 2.30 10.34
N ALA A 12 -6.86 2.21 9.01
CA ALA A 12 -7.02 0.94 8.32
C ALA A 12 -5.79 0.03 8.51
N MET A 13 -4.57 0.55 8.42
CA MET A 13 -3.35 -0.22 8.68
C MET A 13 -3.31 -0.80 10.10
N LYS A 14 -3.81 -0.10 11.12
CA LYS A 14 -3.91 -0.65 12.49
C LYS A 14 -4.81 -1.87 12.61
N ASN A 15 -5.81 -1.98 11.75
CA ASN A 15 -6.75 -3.10 11.72
C ASN A 15 -6.39 -4.14 10.65
N TYR A 16 -5.22 -4.01 10.03
CA TYR A 16 -4.80 -4.86 8.92
C TYR A 16 -4.80 -6.36 9.29
N ASP A 17 -4.40 -6.71 10.52
CA ASP A 17 -4.37 -8.11 10.94
C ASP A 17 -5.62 -8.61 11.67
N SER A 18 -6.43 -7.69 12.18
CA SER A 18 -7.64 -8.01 12.96
C SER A 18 -8.91 -8.07 12.11
N ASP A 19 -8.95 -7.40 10.97
CA ASP A 19 -10.11 -7.38 10.07
C ASP A 19 -9.75 -7.79 8.63
N PRO A 20 -10.22 -8.97 8.17
CA PRO A 20 -9.99 -9.44 6.80
C PRO A 20 -10.49 -8.49 5.70
N ALA A 21 -11.57 -7.74 5.94
CA ALA A 21 -12.09 -6.80 4.97
C ALA A 21 -11.16 -5.59 4.83
N THR A 22 -10.70 -5.04 5.95
CA THR A 22 -9.67 -4.00 5.99
C THR A 22 -8.36 -4.47 5.36
N ARG A 23 -7.90 -5.70 5.64
CA ARG A 23 -6.73 -6.30 5.00
C ARG A 23 -6.85 -6.26 3.48
N HIS A 24 -7.93 -6.82 2.95
CA HIS A 24 -8.18 -6.86 1.51
C HIS A 24 -8.24 -5.44 0.90
N ALA A 25 -8.84 -4.48 1.60
CA ALA A 25 -8.89 -3.09 1.15
C ALA A 25 -7.50 -2.43 1.08
N ILE A 26 -6.67 -2.61 2.11
CA ILE A 26 -5.28 -2.14 2.12
C ILE A 26 -4.47 -2.81 1.01
N ASP A 27 -4.60 -4.13 0.85
CA ASP A 27 -3.87 -4.87 -0.18
C ASP A 27 -4.20 -4.39 -1.58
N ARG A 28 -5.49 -4.17 -1.86
CA ARG A 28 -5.95 -3.62 -3.15
C ARG A 28 -5.48 -2.20 -3.37
N LEU A 29 -5.48 -1.37 -2.32
CA LEU A 29 -4.99 0.01 -2.40
C LEU A 29 -3.49 0.03 -2.74
N GLN A 30 -2.67 -0.70 -1.98
CA GLN A 30 -1.22 -0.74 -2.13
C GLN A 30 -0.81 -1.30 -3.50
N TYR A 31 -1.38 -2.45 -3.88
CA TYR A 31 -1.09 -3.07 -5.17
C TYR A 31 -1.59 -2.21 -6.34
N GLY A 32 -2.85 -1.77 -6.29
CA GLY A 32 -3.50 -1.05 -7.39
C GLY A 32 -2.89 0.33 -7.65
N LEU A 33 -2.44 1.02 -6.60
CA LEU A 33 -1.79 2.32 -6.71
C LEU A 33 -0.26 2.23 -6.73
N ARG A 34 0.32 1.03 -6.66
CA ARG A 34 1.77 0.79 -6.60
C ARG A 34 2.43 1.64 -5.51
N CYS A 35 1.89 1.55 -4.31
CA CYS A 35 2.31 2.30 -3.13
C CYS A 35 2.48 1.37 -1.92
N CYS A 36 3.15 1.84 -0.87
CA CYS A 36 3.27 1.12 0.39
C CYS A 36 3.19 2.06 1.59
N GLY A 37 2.39 1.68 2.58
CA GLY A 37 2.08 2.53 3.73
C GLY A 37 1.31 3.79 3.34
N TYR A 38 1.07 4.67 4.31
CA TYR A 38 0.35 5.91 4.02
C TYR A 38 1.27 6.98 3.40
N ASP A 39 2.51 7.13 3.88
CA ASP A 39 3.51 8.10 3.41
C ASP A 39 4.76 7.41 2.87
N SER A 40 5.14 6.26 3.43
CA SER A 40 6.23 5.41 2.97
C SER A 40 6.13 3.98 3.56
N PRO A 41 6.92 3.01 3.07
CA PRO A 41 6.93 1.66 3.61
C PRO A 41 7.25 1.58 5.12
N THR A 42 8.02 2.53 5.66
CA THR A 42 8.44 2.51 7.06
C THR A 42 7.29 2.70 8.03
N ASN A 43 6.13 3.18 7.57
CA ASN A 43 4.92 3.30 8.39
C ASN A 43 4.42 1.94 8.91
N TRP A 44 4.76 0.84 8.23
CA TRP A 44 4.46 -0.51 8.72
C TRP A 44 5.17 -0.82 10.04
N LYS A 45 6.31 -0.18 10.34
CA LYS A 45 7.00 -0.33 11.63
C LYS A 45 6.19 0.17 12.83
N GLU A 46 5.16 0.98 12.59
CA GLU A 46 4.23 1.46 13.63
C GLU A 46 3.08 0.46 13.89
N ILE A 47 2.95 -0.58 13.07
CA ILE A 47 1.90 -1.59 13.15
C ILE A 47 2.46 -2.82 13.86
N PRO A 48 1.86 -3.27 14.98
CA PRO A 48 2.35 -4.42 15.73
C PRO A 48 2.49 -5.66 14.84
N GLY A 49 3.67 -6.27 14.86
CA GLY A 49 3.98 -7.46 14.07
C GLY A 49 4.59 -7.18 12.72
N HIS A 50 4.69 -5.92 12.25
CA HIS A 50 5.28 -5.54 10.94
C HIS A 50 6.56 -4.72 11.10
N GLU A 51 7.33 -4.95 12.16
CA GLU A 51 8.54 -4.18 12.47
C GLU A 51 9.67 -4.40 11.44
N THR A 52 9.70 -5.57 10.80
CA THR A 52 10.79 -6.00 9.90
C THR A 52 10.31 -6.31 8.48
N TYR A 53 9.00 -6.43 8.25
CA TYR A 53 8.42 -6.77 6.95
C TYR A 53 7.20 -5.90 6.66
N VAL A 54 6.90 -5.77 5.37
CA VAL A 54 5.66 -5.16 4.87
C VAL A 54 4.75 -6.24 4.29
N PRO A 55 3.44 -5.96 4.11
CA PRO A 55 2.57 -6.81 3.33
C PRO A 55 3.09 -7.10 1.92
N MET A 56 2.74 -8.26 1.39
CA MET A 56 3.07 -8.63 0.00
C MET A 56 2.52 -7.64 -1.03
N SER A 57 1.44 -6.92 -0.70
CA SER A 57 0.85 -5.88 -1.56
C SER A 57 1.72 -4.65 -1.75
N CYS A 58 2.77 -4.50 -0.95
CA CYS A 58 3.78 -3.47 -1.13
C CYS A 58 4.88 -3.85 -2.13
N CYS A 59 5.00 -5.10 -2.55
CA CYS A 59 6.13 -5.55 -3.36
C CYS A 59 5.89 -5.37 -4.86
N PHE A 60 6.95 -5.15 -5.64
CA PHE A 60 6.88 -5.03 -7.11
C PHE A 60 6.36 -6.29 -7.79
N ASP A 61 6.92 -7.44 -7.38
CA ASP A 61 6.44 -8.74 -7.78
C ASP A 61 5.51 -9.22 -6.67
N PHE A 62 4.22 -9.09 -6.91
CA PHE A 62 3.24 -9.93 -6.23
C PHE A 62 3.30 -11.24 -7.01
N PRO A 63 4.10 -12.25 -6.62
CA PRO A 63 4.09 -13.49 -7.37
C PRO A 63 2.66 -13.99 -7.35
N GLU A 64 2.03 -14.04 -8.53
CA GLU A 64 0.88 -14.93 -8.71
C GLU A 64 1.30 -16.27 -8.10
N VAL A 65 0.45 -16.80 -7.24
CA VAL A 65 0.70 -17.96 -6.38
C VAL A 65 0.97 -19.22 -7.22
N ASN A 66 2.10 -19.28 -7.92
CA ASN A 66 2.41 -20.23 -8.98
C ASN A 66 3.94 -20.39 -9.09
N ASN A 67 4.58 -20.90 -8.03
CA ASN A 67 5.79 -21.75 -8.01
C ASN A 67 6.62 -21.53 -6.74
N GLY A 68 6.15 -22.13 -5.65
CA GLY A 68 6.91 -23.02 -4.77
C GLY A 68 8.28 -22.67 -4.19
N SER A 69 8.94 -21.54 -4.46
CA SER A 69 10.34 -21.36 -4.00
C SER A 69 10.88 -19.93 -3.94
N TYR A 70 10.07 -18.94 -3.55
CA TYR A 70 10.60 -17.64 -3.14
C TYR A 70 9.98 -17.25 -1.80
N ALA A 71 10.81 -16.81 -0.86
CA ALA A 71 10.42 -16.50 0.50
C ALA A 71 9.15 -15.61 0.51
N GLN A 72 8.12 -16.04 1.23
CA GLN A 72 6.85 -15.32 1.46
C GLN A 72 7.05 -14.08 2.37
N MET A 73 8.09 -13.30 2.14
CA MET A 73 8.45 -12.18 2.98
C MET A 73 8.89 -11.03 2.09
N CYS A 74 8.33 -9.85 2.36
CA CYS A 74 8.69 -8.59 1.72
C CYS A 74 9.42 -7.75 2.77
N PRO A 75 10.76 -7.88 2.88
CA PRO A 75 11.49 -7.22 3.95
C PRO A 75 11.60 -5.73 3.62
N VAL A 76 11.35 -4.88 4.61
CA VAL A 76 11.34 -3.41 4.42
C VAL A 76 12.70 -2.89 3.92
N GLU A 77 13.77 -3.63 4.20
CA GLU A 77 15.15 -3.24 3.88
C GLU A 77 15.57 -3.56 2.44
N LEU A 78 14.83 -4.40 1.73
CA LEU A 78 15.06 -4.71 0.32
C LEU A 78 14.35 -3.66 -0.54
N VAL A 79 14.93 -2.46 -0.61
CA VAL A 79 14.43 -1.31 -1.38
C VAL A 79 14.10 -1.66 -2.84
N GLU A 80 14.83 -2.61 -3.42
CA GLU A 80 14.64 -3.06 -4.80
C GLU A 80 13.35 -3.88 -5.01
N SER A 81 12.71 -4.37 -3.95
CA SER A 81 11.49 -5.19 -4.04
C SER A 81 10.23 -4.48 -3.56
N VAL A 82 10.31 -3.25 -3.02
CA VAL A 82 9.19 -2.55 -2.37
C VAL A 82 8.83 -1.24 -3.06
N HIS A 83 7.53 -0.94 -3.19
CA HIS A 83 7.03 0.37 -3.59
C HIS A 83 7.37 1.44 -2.56
N LEU A 84 8.28 2.35 -2.88
CA LEU A 84 8.73 3.40 -1.95
C LEU A 84 7.74 4.56 -1.78
N GLU A 85 6.81 4.70 -2.73
CA GLU A 85 5.81 5.76 -2.73
C GLU A 85 4.69 5.50 -1.72
N GLY A 86 4.34 6.50 -0.92
CA GLY A 86 3.20 6.43 0.00
C GLY A 86 1.84 6.51 -0.70
N CYS A 87 0.86 5.78 -0.19
CA CYS A 87 -0.47 5.72 -0.80
C CYS A 87 -1.23 7.05 -0.77
N VAL A 88 -0.94 7.96 0.16
CA VAL A 88 -1.56 9.29 0.19
C VAL A 88 -1.20 10.08 -1.08
N ASN A 89 0.04 10.00 -1.54
CA ASN A 89 0.48 10.70 -2.75
C ASN A 89 -0.11 10.03 -4.00
N GLN A 90 0.01 8.70 -4.12
CA GLN A 90 -0.50 7.98 -5.29
C GLN A 90 -2.02 8.12 -5.44
N PHE A 91 -2.75 8.07 -4.32
CA PHE A 91 -4.21 8.24 -4.36
C PHE A 91 -4.59 9.69 -4.71
N SER A 92 -3.88 10.68 -4.17
CA SER A 92 -4.10 12.09 -4.55
C SER A 92 -3.89 12.30 -6.05
N LEU A 93 -2.84 11.71 -6.63
CA LEU A 93 -2.58 11.76 -8.07
C LEU A 93 -3.65 11.04 -8.88
N PHE A 94 -4.13 9.88 -8.42
CA PHE A 94 -5.21 9.15 -9.07
C PHE A 94 -6.49 9.99 -9.16
N ILE A 95 -6.88 10.63 -8.06
CA ILE A 95 -8.06 11.52 -8.02
C ILE A 95 -7.85 12.70 -8.99
N LEU A 96 -6.69 13.35 -8.94
CA LEU A 96 -6.39 14.50 -9.80
C LEU A 96 -6.43 14.15 -11.29
N ARG A 97 -5.84 13.01 -11.68
CA ARG A 97 -5.85 12.53 -13.07
C ARG A 97 -7.27 12.17 -13.53
N GLY A 98 -8.06 11.53 -12.68
CA GLY A 98 -9.46 11.24 -12.96
C GLY A 98 -10.27 12.50 -13.21
N SER A 99 -10.13 13.52 -12.35
CA SER A 99 -10.81 14.80 -12.51
C SER A 99 -10.39 15.54 -13.78
N ALA A 100 -9.08 15.54 -14.10
CA ALA A 100 -8.58 16.17 -15.33
C ALA A 100 -9.12 15.48 -16.59
N PHE A 101 -9.19 14.15 -16.58
CA PHE A 101 -9.77 13.38 -17.68
C PHE A 101 -11.25 13.75 -17.88
N ILE A 102 -12.04 13.76 -16.81
CA ILE A 102 -13.47 14.13 -16.86
C ILE A 102 -13.63 15.55 -17.43
N ALA A 103 -12.84 16.50 -16.94
CA ALA A 103 -12.88 17.89 -17.40
C ALA A 103 -12.48 18.05 -18.89
N SER A 104 -11.63 17.17 -19.41
CA SER A 104 -11.24 17.19 -20.83
C SER A 104 -12.29 16.58 -21.77
N THR A 105 -13.22 15.79 -21.22
CA THR A 105 -14.29 15.11 -21.96
C THR A 105 -15.66 15.78 -21.82
N ALA A 106 -15.78 16.78 -20.95
CA ALA A 106 -17.00 17.56 -20.71
C ALA A 106 -16.99 18.86 -21.53
#